data_AF-A0A4Y9XXU4-F1
#
_entry.id   AF-A0A4Y9XXU4-F1
#
_cell.length_a   1.000
_cell.length_b   1.000
_cell.length_c   1.000
_cell.angle_alpha   90.00
_cell.angle_beta   90.00
_cell.angle_gamma   90.00
#
_symmetry.space_group_name_H-M   'P 1'
#
loop_
_entity.id
_entity.type
_entity.pdbx_description
1 polymer ?
#
loop_
_entity_poly.entity_id
_entity_poly.type
_entity_poly.pdbx_seq_one_letter_code
_entity_poly.pdbx_strand_id
1 'polypeptide(L)'
;MPESMIFAVKTGDKDDFDECASFFSDNYGIWGPHVPFAKPGNWVRMGAAKLKNQLIPDDPVNTVLATCRVGGKLVGHVFSTTWKYTTGT
;
A
#
# COMPACT_ATOMS: atom_id res chain seq x y z
N MET A 1 -15.56 -22.44 13.31
CA MET A 1 -14.90 -22.47 11.98
C MET A 1 -13.82 -21.40 12.02
N PRO A 2 -12.54 -21.70 11.72
CA PRO A 2 -11.57 -20.62 11.51
C PRO A 2 -12.06 -19.74 10.36
N GLU A 3 -11.96 -18.43 10.50
CA GLU A 3 -12.30 -17.51 9.43
C GLU A 3 -11.41 -17.81 8.21
N SER A 4 -12.02 -17.97 7.04
CA SER A 4 -11.27 -18.25 5.83
C SER A 4 -10.43 -17.05 5.42
N MET A 5 -9.23 -17.34 4.91
CA MET A 5 -8.37 -16.35 4.28
C MET A 5 -8.79 -16.19 2.82
N ILE A 6 -9.11 -14.96 2.43
CA ILE A 6 -9.63 -14.62 1.10
C ILE A 6 -8.63 -13.70 0.41
N PHE A 7 -8.22 -14.08 -0.80
CA PHE A 7 -7.34 -13.28 -1.65
C PHE A 7 -8.13 -12.69 -2.81
N ALA A 8 -7.85 -11.42 -3.13
CA ALA A 8 -8.48 -10.73 -4.26
C ALA A 8 -7.47 -9.82 -4.96
N VAL A 9 -7.61 -9.69 -6.28
CA VAL A 9 -6.83 -8.76 -7.11
C VAL A 9 -7.81 -7.86 -7.86
N LYS A 10 -7.59 -6.55 -7.79
CA LYS A 10 -8.42 -5.55 -8.48
C LYS A 10 -7.63 -4.28 -8.79
N THR A 11 -8.23 -3.40 -9.60
CA THR A 11 -7.82 -1.99 -9.64
C THR A 11 -8.28 -1.33 -8.34
N GLY A 12 -7.38 -0.62 -7.67
CA GLY A 12 -7.70 0.04 -6.40
C GLY A 12 -8.64 1.22 -6.58
N ASP A 13 -9.68 1.30 -5.75
CA ASP A 13 -10.55 2.46 -5.62
C ASP A 13 -10.17 3.32 -4.41
N LYS A 14 -10.91 4.41 -4.17
CA LYS A 14 -10.62 5.34 -3.08
C LYS A 14 -10.62 4.65 -1.70
N ASP A 15 -11.58 3.77 -1.45
CA ASP A 15 -11.75 3.15 -0.14
C ASP A 15 -10.65 2.11 0.10
N ASP A 16 -10.20 1.43 -0.96
CA ASP A 16 -9.00 0.60 -0.89
C ASP A 16 -7.76 1.40 -0.50
N PHE A 17 -7.56 2.58 -1.09
CA PHE A 17 -6.39 3.41 -0.77
C PHE A 17 -6.44 3.94 0.67
N ASP A 18 -7.62 4.28 1.18
CA ASP A 18 -7.80 4.70 2.57
C ASP A 18 -7.51 3.55 3.56
N GLU A 19 -8.01 2.35 3.29
CA GLU A 19 -7.76 1.17 4.12
C GLU A 19 -6.30 0.73 4.06
N CYS A 20 -5.69 0.69 2.86
CA CYS A 20 -4.28 0.35 2.68
C CYS A 20 -3.36 1.37 3.37
N ALA A 21 -3.67 2.66 3.30
CA ALA A 21 -2.90 3.72 3.95
C ALA A 21 -2.94 3.61 5.48
N SER A 22 -4.12 3.30 6.03
CA SER A 22 -4.29 3.04 7.47
C SER A 22 -3.50 1.79 7.87
N PHE A 23 -3.65 0.69 7.14
CA PHE A 23 -2.95 -0.56 7.40
C PHE A 23 -1.43 -0.40 7.31
N PHE A 24 -0.92 0.34 6.31
CA PHE A 24 0.50 0.66 6.19
C PHE A 24 1.00 1.42 7.43
N SER A 25 0.28 2.48 7.79
CA SER A 25 0.63 3.38 8.88
C SER A 25 0.68 2.70 10.24
N ASP A 26 -0.09 1.62 10.42
CA ASP A 26 -0.15 0.86 11.66
C ASP A 26 0.83 -0.32 11.72
N ASN A 27 1.36 -0.80 10.59
CA ASN A 27 2.05 -2.10 10.56
C ASN A 27 3.42 -2.13 9.86
N TYR A 28 3.76 -1.20 8.96
CA TYR A 28 4.90 -1.41 8.05
C TYR A 28 6.21 -0.74 8.46
N GLY A 29 6.17 0.46 9.04
CA GLY A 29 7.36 1.28 9.19
C GLY A 29 7.47 1.93 10.55
N ILE A 30 8.67 1.88 11.12
CA ILE A 30 9.06 2.63 12.32
C ILE A 30 10.29 3.46 11.98
N TRP A 31 10.30 4.73 12.36
CA TRP A 31 11.43 5.61 12.10
C TRP A 31 12.68 5.19 12.88
N GLY A 32 13.81 5.11 12.18
CA GLY A 32 15.12 4.86 12.78
C GLY A 32 15.80 6.12 13.32
N PRO A 33 16.91 5.96 14.07
CA PRO A 33 17.62 7.06 14.73
C PRO A 33 18.29 8.06 13.77
N HIS A 34 18.52 7.68 12.51
CA HIS A 34 19.23 8.51 11.53
C HIS A 34 18.31 9.38 10.67
N VAL A 35 17.01 9.44 10.97
CA VAL A 35 16.04 10.25 10.22
C VAL A 35 15.86 11.61 10.93
N PRO A 36 16.35 12.72 10.37
CA PRO A 36 16.41 14.00 11.09
C PRO A 36 15.05 14.68 11.27
N PHE A 37 14.07 14.36 10.43
CA PHE A 37 12.75 15.00 10.41
C PHE A 37 11.66 14.20 11.16
N ALA A 38 12.02 13.05 11.75
CA ALA A 38 11.06 12.17 12.41
C ALA A 38 11.60 11.68 13.75
N LYS A 39 10.68 11.44 14.70
CA LYS A 39 11.05 10.90 16.01
C LYS A 39 11.34 9.39 15.89
N PRO A 40 12.53 8.91 16.30
CA PRO A 40 12.83 7.48 16.31
C PRO A 40 11.82 6.71 17.16
N GLY A 41 11.43 5.51 16.70
CA GLY A 41 10.43 4.68 17.36
C GLY A 41 8.97 5.04 17.05
N ASN A 42 8.71 6.19 16.42
CA ASN A 42 7.36 6.49 15.92
C ASN A 42 7.07 5.75 14.62
N TRP A 43 5.80 5.41 14.41
CA TRP A 43 5.32 4.85 13.15
C TRP A 43 5.49 5.81 11.98
N VAL A 44 5.86 5.26 10.82
CA VAL A 44 5.83 5.94 9.53
C VAL A 44 4.36 6.05 9.10
N ARG A 45 3.83 7.27 9.09
CA ARG A 45 2.43 7.53 8.73
C ARG A 45 2.34 8.05 7.29
N MET A 46 1.34 7.55 6.57
CA MET A 46 1.04 7.96 5.20
C MET A 46 -0.47 8.01 5.00
N GLY A 47 -0.98 9.15 4.52
CA GLY A 47 -2.38 9.27 4.11
C GLY A 47 -2.61 8.71 2.71
N ALA A 48 -3.85 8.39 2.36
CA ALA A 48 -4.21 7.78 1.08
C ALA A 48 -3.74 8.58 -0.14
N ALA A 49 -3.87 9.91 -0.10
CA ALA A 49 -3.37 10.77 -1.18
C ALA A 49 -1.87 10.63 -1.38
N LYS A 50 -1.09 10.60 -0.29
CA LYS A 50 0.36 10.42 -0.35
C LYS A 50 0.72 9.00 -0.81
N LEU A 51 0.01 7.98 -0.32
CA LEU A 51 0.18 6.59 -0.76
C LEU A 51 -0.03 6.48 -2.27
N LYS A 52 -1.16 6.99 -2.76
CA LYS A 52 -1.47 6.98 -4.19
C LYS A 52 -0.39 7.69 -5.00
N ASN A 53 -0.01 8.90 -4.61
CA ASN A 53 0.97 9.70 -5.36
C ASN A 53 2.39 9.11 -5.34
N GLN A 54 2.75 8.35 -4.30
CA GLN A 54 4.11 7.80 -4.17
C GLN A 54 4.25 6.38 -4.71
N LEU A 55 3.18 5.58 -4.67
CA LEU A 55 3.23 4.16 -5.02
C LEU A 55 2.53 3.83 -6.34
N ILE A 56 1.62 4.70 -6.81
CA ILE A 56 0.85 4.48 -8.03
C ILE A 56 1.31 5.50 -9.08
N PRO A 57 1.78 5.07 -10.26
CA PRO A 57 2.09 5.98 -11.35
C PRO A 57 0.86 6.77 -11.82
N ASP A 58 1.10 7.86 -12.53
CA ASP A 58 0.06 8.72 -13.10
C ASP A 58 -0.90 7.97 -14.04
N ASP A 59 -0.41 6.90 -14.70
CA ASP A 59 -1.23 5.94 -15.42
C ASP A 59 -1.46 4.66 -14.57
N PRO A 60 -2.57 4.58 -13.82
CA PRO A 60 -2.86 3.46 -12.94
C PRO A 60 -3.28 2.19 -13.68
N VAL A 61 -3.46 2.23 -15.02
CA VAL A 61 -3.97 1.07 -15.78
C VAL A 61 -3.04 -0.15 -15.66
N ASN A 62 -1.75 0.10 -15.40
CA ASN A 62 -0.73 -0.92 -15.26
C ASN A 62 -0.46 -1.30 -13.80
N THR A 63 -1.31 -0.86 -12.87
CA THR A 63 -1.18 -1.17 -11.44
C THR A 63 -2.37 -1.97 -10.94
N VAL A 64 -2.08 -3.07 -10.25
CA VAL A 64 -3.08 -3.90 -9.56
C VAL A 64 -2.82 -3.90 -8.06
N LEU A 65 -3.91 -3.95 -7.31
CA LEU A 65 -3.91 -4.13 -5.86
C LEU A 65 -4.29 -5.59 -5.57
N ALA A 66 -3.39 -6.31 -4.90
CA ALA A 66 -3.67 -7.60 -4.30
C ALA A 66 -3.94 -7.41 -2.80
N THR A 67 -5.01 -8.02 -2.29
CA THR A 67 -5.38 -7.98 -0.86
C THR A 67 -5.57 -9.38 -0.30
N CYS A 68 -5.32 -9.50 1.00
CA CYS A 68 -5.64 -10.67 1.80
C CYS A 68 -6.54 -10.24 2.96
N ARG A 69 -7.67 -10.93 3.13
CA ARG A 69 -8.64 -10.66 4.21
C ARG A 69 -8.94 -11.90 5.03
N VAL A 70 -9.15 -11.70 6.32
CA VAL A 70 -9.63 -12.72 7.27
C VAL A 70 -10.78 -12.08 8.06
N GLY A 71 -11.95 -12.71 8.08
CA GLY A 71 -13.14 -12.13 8.72
C GLY A 71 -13.56 -10.78 8.13
N GLY A 72 -13.27 -10.54 6.84
CA GLY A 72 -13.51 -9.27 6.16
C GLY A 72 -12.49 -8.16 6.44
N LYS A 73 -11.58 -8.34 7.40
CA LYS A 73 -10.53 -7.35 7.72
C LYS A 73 -9.31 -7.54 6.84
N LEU A 74 -8.74 -6.43 6.37
CA LEU A 74 -7.47 -6.44 5.65
C LEU A 74 -6.33 -6.88 6.59
N VAL A 75 -5.60 -7.92 6.19
CA VAL A 75 -4.42 -8.43 6.91
C VAL A 75 -3.14 -8.35 6.08
N GLY A 76 -3.25 -7.91 4.83
CA GLY A 76 -2.11 -7.69 3.96
C GLY A 76 -2.54 -7.13 2.61
N HIS A 77 -1.67 -6.30 2.03
CA HIS A 77 -1.87 -5.78 0.68
C HIS A 77 -0.53 -5.61 -0.05
N VAL A 78 -0.59 -5.66 -1.38
CA VAL A 78 0.53 -5.38 -2.29
C VAL A 78 0.02 -4.61 -3.50
N PHE A 79 0.71 -3.54 -3.86
CA PHE A 79 0.56 -2.90 -5.17
C PHE A 79 1.63 -3.44 -6.11
N SER A 80 1.21 -3.90 -7.29
CA SER A 80 2.11 -4.35 -8.35
C SER A 80 1.88 -3.50 -9.58
N THR A 81 2.95 -2.89 -10.08
CA THR A 81 2.92 -2.00 -11.23
C THR A 81 3.85 -2.53 -12.32
N THR A 82 3.42 -2.48 -13.58
CA THR A 82 4.28 -2.76 -14.74
C THR A 82 4.61 -1.47 -15.49
N TRP A 83 5.88 -1.28 -15.86
CA TRP A 83 6.33 -0.14 -16.65
C TRP A 83 6.71 -0.57 -18.06
N LYS A 84 6.27 0.19 -19.06
CA LYS A 84 6.78 0.04 -20.43
C LYS A 84 8.21 0.60 -20.44
N TYR A 85 9.18 -0.27 -20.68
CA TYR A 85 10.55 0.15 -20.89
C TYR A 85 10.72 0.57 -22.35
N THR A 86 11.08 1.83 -22.57
CA THR A 86 11.54 2.29 -23.88
C THR A 86 13.07 2.37 -23.81
N THR A 87 13.76 1.53 -24.60
CA THR A 87 15.22 1.68 -24.79
C THR A 87 15.49 3.10 -25.28
N GLY A 88 16.29 3.86 -24.53
CA GLY A 88 16.71 5.20 -24.95
C GLY A 88 17.48 5.11 -26.26
N THR A 89 16.94 5.76 -27.30
CA THR A 89 17.64 6.03 -28.57
C THR A 89 18.67 7.13 -28.39
#